data_AF-A0ABD2APR7-F1
#
_entry.id   AF-A0ABD2APR7-F1
#
_cell.length_a   1.000
_cell.length_b   1.000
_cell.length_c   1.000
_cell.angle_alpha   90.00
_cell.angle_beta   90.00
_cell.angle_gamma   90.00
#
_symmetry.space_group_name_H-M   'P 1'
#
loop_
_entity.id
_entity.type
_entity.pdbx_description
1 polymer ?
#
loop_
_entity_poly.entity_id
_entity_poly.type
_entity_poly.pdbx_seq_one_letter_code
_entity_poly.pdbx_strand_id
1 'polypeptide(L)'
;MLLKSFRYQIVSENQRRGYRITGICKSNTNIGQRYVLRVSTTRGVPSTSTNLKEALCEKIPVHYDLLRNFRKEHGQSVISRITVDNVYNGLQGVNTMVRETSENDSKYRGLTIPEVLNLLPRHGTSPSVEAVFWLLLTGDVPTQEQTNSLINDWSSRRQRRTEWWSGPGGGIIGSVLKNLPDNVTPLGRLSIALTILQTDKHTKKALENGALNHTHWEHIYEDSMELLAALPAIVGLVGKGRELKNVTEGGDWIDFLLECLSNTSEDLKGRTSVGDFLRLYVSLNADEDGGVPGVHITQISGASYLDISQALASGVLVYENEPVTGTMSQYMEFQKKVKSVLGTKPKEETLKDFLTSFIEENKLIGHKETRFLDSRYTALLNHVKTYLPGDVELSQDITRVLAFLMKNTKNKNIFPEQNSIAAPMFQFYGLKDMKFNQVLLCMSRALGAVASIIWTRAINAPVEQPKSNSTYTYFYSLRDIRNKIKKRTRVKHLTKFTS
;
A
#
# COMPACT_ATOMS: atom_id res chain seq x y z
N MET A 1 -5.86 26.33 33.86
CA MET A 1 -6.55 27.61 33.64
C MET A 1 -5.56 28.56 32.96
N LEU A 2 -5.65 28.69 31.62
CA LEU A 2 -5.14 29.79 30.78
C LEU A 2 -5.39 29.39 29.31
N LEU A 3 -6.63 29.62 28.86
CA LEU A 3 -7.03 29.54 27.45
C LEU A 3 -6.44 30.74 26.71
N LYS A 4 -5.44 30.53 25.84
CA LYS A 4 -5.06 31.52 24.83
C LYS A 4 -5.85 31.24 23.55
N SER A 5 -6.89 32.05 23.35
CA SER A 5 -7.63 32.19 22.09
C SER A 5 -6.69 32.71 21.00
N PHE A 6 -6.35 31.89 20.00
CA PHE A 6 -5.73 32.36 18.77
C PHE A 6 -6.82 32.66 17.73
N ARG A 7 -7.04 33.96 17.47
CA ARG A 7 -7.77 34.44 16.28
C ARG A 7 -6.81 34.36 15.08
N TYR A 8 -7.20 33.63 14.04
CA TYR A 8 -6.47 33.64 12.77
C TYR A 8 -6.71 34.96 12.04
N GLN A 9 -5.62 35.69 11.78
CA GLN A 9 -5.59 36.89 10.96
C GLN A 9 -4.95 36.52 9.62
N ILE A 10 -5.68 36.73 8.52
CA ILE A 10 -5.19 36.52 7.16
C ILE A 10 -4.20 37.65 6.85
N VAL A 11 -2.91 37.33 6.73
CA VAL A 11 -1.88 38.28 6.28
C VAL A 11 -1.52 37.95 4.84
N SER A 12 -1.78 38.90 3.94
CA SER A 12 -1.22 38.91 2.59
C SER A 12 0.15 39.57 2.63
N GLU A 13 1.20 38.89 2.17
CA GLU A 13 2.50 39.54 1.99
C GLU A 13 3.12 39.21 0.63
N ASN A 14 3.28 40.28 -0.15
CA ASN A 14 4.12 40.38 -1.33
C ASN A 14 5.58 40.49 -0.89
N GLN A 15 6.48 39.60 -1.35
CA GLN A 15 7.87 39.99 -1.55
C GLN A 15 8.57 39.13 -2.60
N ARG A 16 9.13 39.82 -3.60
CA ARG A 16 9.98 39.29 -4.68
C ARG A 16 11.43 39.20 -4.20
N ARG A 17 12.11 38.10 -4.53
CA ARG A 17 13.55 37.89 -4.81
C ARG A 17 13.68 36.39 -5.13
N GLY A 18 14.22 35.87 -6.22
CA GLY A 18 15.05 36.39 -7.29
C GLY A 18 16.16 35.37 -7.55
N TYR A 19 15.91 34.28 -8.29
CA TYR A 19 16.95 33.45 -8.90
C TYR A 19 16.48 32.93 -10.28
N ARG A 20 17.31 33.22 -11.29
CA ARG A 20 17.14 32.86 -12.70
C ARG A 20 17.59 31.42 -12.95
N ILE A 21 16.82 30.67 -13.74
CA ILE A 21 17.35 29.64 -14.65
C ILE A 21 16.79 29.91 -16.04
N THR A 22 17.69 29.98 -17.02
CA THR A 22 17.48 30.34 -18.41
C THR A 22 17.23 29.11 -19.29
N GLY A 23 16.25 29.18 -20.18
CA GLY A 23 16.04 28.25 -21.30
C GLY A 23 14.76 28.62 -22.07
N ILE A 24 14.93 29.21 -23.25
CA ILE A 24 13.91 29.97 -24.01
C ILE A 24 13.11 29.06 -24.96
N CYS A 25 11.79 29.25 -25.01
CA CYS A 25 11.02 29.25 -26.26
C CYS A 25 9.91 30.29 -26.20
N LYS A 26 9.95 31.27 -27.11
CA LYS A 26 8.92 32.31 -27.29
C LYS A 26 7.93 31.87 -28.36
N SER A 27 6.64 31.87 -28.02
CA SER A 27 5.60 32.32 -28.94
C SER A 27 4.54 33.09 -28.14
N ASN A 28 4.27 34.32 -28.57
CA ASN A 28 3.28 35.22 -27.99
C ASN A 28 1.89 34.82 -28.48
N THR A 29 0.94 34.65 -27.57
CA THR A 29 -0.41 35.22 -27.68
C THR A 29 -1.16 35.05 -26.36
N ASN A 30 -1.79 36.14 -25.93
CA ASN A 30 -2.54 36.28 -24.70
C ASN A 30 -3.77 35.35 -24.67
N ILE A 31 -3.94 34.62 -23.57
CA ILE A 31 -5.15 34.50 -22.73
C ILE A 31 -4.87 33.41 -21.67
N GLY A 32 -5.28 33.68 -20.43
CA GLY A 32 -4.74 33.08 -19.21
C GLY A 32 -4.65 31.55 -19.15
N GLN A 33 -3.46 31.05 -18.85
CA GLN A 33 -3.25 29.81 -18.11
C GLN A 33 -2.05 30.00 -17.16
N ARG A 34 -2.34 30.14 -15.87
CA ARG A 34 -1.37 30.01 -14.79
C ARG A 34 -1.05 28.52 -14.66
N TYR A 35 0.08 28.08 -15.19
CA TYR A 35 0.68 26.82 -14.77
C TYR A 35 1.38 27.05 -13.43
N VAL A 36 0.66 26.73 -12.35
CA VAL A 36 1.24 26.56 -11.03
C VAL A 36 1.67 25.10 -10.95
N LEU A 37 2.96 24.83 -10.79
CA LEU A 37 3.44 23.53 -10.33
C LEU A 37 2.89 23.32 -8.91
N ARG A 38 1.76 22.61 -8.79
CA ARG A 38 1.17 22.20 -7.50
C ARG A 38 1.92 21.00 -6.97
N VAL A 39 3.05 21.22 -6.31
CA VAL A 39 3.69 20.16 -5.51
C VAL A 39 3.20 20.30 -4.06
N SER A 40 1.94 19.89 -3.89
CA SER A 40 1.41 19.15 -2.74
C SER A 40 -0.12 19.25 -2.79
N THR A 41 -0.82 18.13 -2.87
CA THR A 41 -2.27 18.07 -2.63
C THR A 41 -2.59 17.91 -1.14
N THR A 42 -1.59 18.03 -0.26
CA THR A 42 -1.77 17.85 1.17
C THR A 42 -2.19 19.16 1.80
N ARG A 43 -3.37 19.11 2.41
CA ARG A 43 -4.16 20.28 2.76
C ARG A 43 -3.47 21.00 3.92
N GLY A 44 -2.80 22.11 3.63
CA GLY A 44 -2.19 22.97 4.65
C GLY A 44 -0.72 23.28 4.39
N VAL A 45 -0.10 24.03 5.30
CA VAL A 45 1.34 24.29 5.30
C VAL A 45 2.05 23.02 5.81
N PRO A 46 3.15 22.56 5.15
CA PRO A 46 3.94 21.46 5.66
C PRO A 46 4.44 21.71 7.08
N SER A 47 4.49 20.67 7.92
CA SER A 47 4.99 20.83 9.29
C SER A 47 6.48 21.20 9.29
N THR A 48 6.88 22.11 10.18
CA THR A 48 8.29 22.43 10.42
C THR A 48 8.90 21.56 11.52
N SER A 49 8.11 20.77 12.25
CA SER A 49 8.64 19.87 13.28
C SER A 49 9.40 18.72 12.63
N THR A 50 10.53 18.34 13.24
CA THR A 50 11.27 17.13 12.89
C THR A 50 10.68 15.88 13.56
N ASN A 51 9.82 16.06 14.56
CA ASN A 51 9.11 14.99 15.25
C ASN A 51 7.83 14.61 14.49
N LEU A 52 7.74 13.36 14.03
CA LEU A 52 6.60 12.87 13.25
C LEU A 52 5.26 12.94 14.02
N LYS A 53 5.27 12.71 15.34
CA LYS A 53 4.05 12.76 16.17
C LYS A 53 3.51 14.20 16.28
N GLU A 54 4.40 15.17 16.44
CA GLU A 54 4.06 16.59 16.44
C GLU A 54 3.54 17.03 15.07
N ALA A 55 4.24 16.64 14.00
CA ALA A 55 3.78 16.90 12.64
C ALA A 55 2.38 16.33 12.39
N LEU A 56 2.09 15.11 12.83
CA LEU A 56 0.74 14.53 12.73
C LEU A 56 -0.29 15.31 13.58
N CYS A 57 0.08 15.71 14.79
CA CYS A 57 -0.79 16.50 15.68
C CYS A 57 -1.27 17.80 15.01
N GLU A 58 -0.40 18.47 14.24
CA GLU A 58 -0.75 19.66 13.47
C GLU A 58 -1.77 19.37 12.35
N LYS A 59 -1.74 18.17 11.76
CA LYS A 59 -2.62 17.79 10.64
C LYS A 59 -4.01 17.34 11.09
N ILE A 60 -4.14 16.77 12.28
CA ILE A 60 -5.41 16.17 12.75
C ILE A 60 -6.55 17.21 12.78
N PRO A 61 -6.42 18.39 13.42
CA PRO A 61 -7.48 19.39 13.42
C PRO A 61 -7.89 19.88 12.02
N VAL A 62 -6.91 20.06 11.12
CA VAL A 62 -7.17 20.51 9.74
C VAL A 62 -8.00 19.48 8.98
N HIS A 63 -7.65 18.20 9.13
CA HIS A 63 -8.38 17.11 8.50
C HIS A 63 -9.76 16.89 9.14
N TYR A 64 -9.87 17.04 10.47
CA TYR A 64 -11.14 16.98 11.18
C TYR A 64 -12.14 18.05 10.69
N ASP A 65 -11.67 19.30 10.58
CA ASP A 65 -12.49 20.42 10.08
C ASP A 65 -12.94 20.19 8.65
N LEU A 66 -12.05 19.64 7.81
CA LEU A 66 -12.41 19.24 6.47
C LEU A 66 -13.55 18.21 6.47
N LEU A 67 -13.41 17.11 7.21
CA LEU A 67 -14.41 16.05 7.24
C LEU A 67 -15.75 16.58 7.76
N ARG A 68 -15.72 17.43 8.78
CA ARG A 68 -16.92 18.09 9.32
C ARG A 68 -17.62 18.93 8.25
N ASN A 69 -16.87 19.76 7.52
CA ASN A 69 -17.43 20.62 6.48
C ASN A 69 -17.95 19.81 5.29
N PHE A 70 -17.19 18.83 4.82
CA PHE A 70 -17.59 17.94 3.73
C PHE A 70 -18.87 17.18 4.06
N ARG A 71 -19.00 16.63 5.27
CA ARG A 71 -20.21 15.93 5.71
C ARG A 71 -21.40 16.88 5.92
N LYS A 72 -21.15 18.11 6.35
CA LYS A 72 -22.21 19.14 6.49
C LYS A 72 -22.79 19.51 5.13
N GLU A 73 -21.95 19.65 4.10
CA GLU A 73 -22.37 20.07 2.76
C GLU A 73 -22.91 18.89 1.92
N HIS A 74 -22.26 17.73 1.99
CA HIS A 74 -22.50 16.61 1.07
C HIS A 74 -22.91 15.30 1.75
N GLY A 75 -23.24 15.31 3.05
CA GLY A 75 -23.56 14.09 3.79
C GLY A 75 -24.75 13.27 3.26
N GLN A 76 -25.62 13.88 2.45
CA GLN A 76 -26.76 13.21 1.80
C GLN A 76 -26.58 13.06 0.26
N SER A 77 -25.43 13.47 -0.28
CA SER A 77 -25.13 13.36 -1.70
C SER A 77 -24.95 11.90 -2.12
N VAL A 78 -25.57 11.51 -3.23
CA VAL A 78 -25.43 10.16 -3.79
C VAL A 78 -24.10 10.05 -4.55
N ILE A 79 -23.17 9.22 -4.06
CA ILE A 79 -21.86 9.01 -4.69
C ILE A 79 -21.83 7.81 -5.66
N SER A 80 -22.70 6.83 -5.46
CA SER A 80 -22.77 5.61 -6.29
C SER A 80 -24.14 4.94 -6.17
N ARG A 81 -24.50 4.12 -7.16
CA ARG A 81 -25.68 3.23 -7.14
C ARG A 81 -25.20 1.79 -7.11
N ILE A 82 -25.76 0.99 -6.19
CA ILE A 82 -25.45 -0.44 -6.07
C ILE A 82 -26.53 -1.25 -6.78
N THR A 83 -26.11 -2.15 -7.67
CA THR A 83 -26.98 -3.09 -8.38
C THR A 83 -26.87 -4.51 -7.80
N VAL A 84 -27.77 -5.41 -8.20
CA VAL A 84 -27.71 -6.83 -7.83
C VAL A 84 -26.39 -7.45 -8.29
N ASP A 85 -25.97 -7.16 -9.53
CA ASP A 85 -24.71 -7.68 -10.08
C ASP A 85 -23.51 -7.15 -9.32
N ASN A 86 -23.54 -5.91 -8.83
CA ASN A 86 -22.45 -5.41 -7.97
C ASN A 86 -22.30 -6.24 -6.69
N VAL A 87 -23.40 -6.64 -6.05
CA VAL A 87 -23.35 -7.45 -4.82
C VAL A 87 -22.80 -8.83 -5.11
N TYR A 88 -23.23 -9.50 -6.19
CA TYR A 88 -22.74 -10.84 -6.53
C TYR A 88 -21.34 -10.86 -7.14
N ASN A 89 -20.87 -9.74 -7.71
CA ASN A 89 -19.49 -9.56 -8.17
C ASN A 89 -18.57 -9.00 -7.06
N GLY A 90 -18.91 -9.20 -5.78
CA GLY A 90 -18.05 -8.81 -4.66
C GLY A 90 -17.78 -7.31 -4.56
N LEU A 91 -18.72 -6.46 -5.01
CA LEU A 91 -18.61 -5.00 -5.04
C LEU A 91 -17.45 -4.49 -5.92
N GLN A 92 -16.98 -5.30 -6.87
CA GLN A 92 -15.94 -4.90 -7.81
C GLN A 92 -16.33 -3.62 -8.56
N GLY A 93 -15.47 -2.60 -8.49
CA GLY A 93 -15.67 -1.29 -9.13
C GLY A 93 -16.67 -0.37 -8.43
N VAL A 94 -17.15 -0.72 -7.24
CA VAL A 94 -18.04 0.13 -6.43
C VAL A 94 -17.21 0.89 -5.40
N ASN A 95 -17.33 2.22 -5.38
CA ASN A 95 -16.72 3.04 -4.33
C ASN A 95 -17.51 2.87 -3.01
N THR A 96 -16.98 2.07 -2.08
CA THR A 96 -17.64 1.69 -0.82
C THR A 96 -16.99 2.25 0.44
N MET A 97 -15.74 2.72 0.36
CA MET A 97 -14.97 3.13 1.53
C MET A 97 -14.10 4.36 1.23
N VAL A 98 -13.65 5.00 2.31
CA VAL A 98 -12.70 6.12 2.27
C VAL A 98 -11.33 5.60 2.68
N ARG A 99 -10.32 5.88 1.87
CA ARG A 99 -8.91 5.61 2.15
C ARG A 99 -8.15 6.92 1.98
N GLU A 100 -7.60 7.45 3.07
CA GLU A 100 -6.97 8.77 3.06
C GLU A 100 -5.50 8.74 2.61
N THR A 101 -4.84 7.58 2.74
CA THR A 101 -3.41 7.39 2.52
C THR A 101 -3.07 7.12 1.05
N SER A 102 -3.95 6.42 0.34
CA SER A 102 -3.78 6.00 -1.05
C SER A 102 -5.09 6.05 -1.83
N GLU A 103 -4.96 6.22 -3.15
CA GLU A 103 -6.05 6.11 -4.12
C GLU A 103 -5.71 5.07 -5.19
N ASN A 104 -6.73 4.67 -5.98
CA ASN A 104 -6.56 3.82 -7.14
C ASN A 104 -5.49 4.39 -8.12
N ASP A 105 -4.84 3.51 -8.88
CA ASP A 105 -3.62 3.78 -9.67
C ASP A 105 -2.38 4.13 -8.82
N SER A 106 -2.31 3.62 -7.57
CA SER A 106 -1.14 3.71 -6.68
C SER A 106 -0.68 5.15 -6.40
N LYS A 107 -1.62 6.08 -6.19
CA LYS A 107 -1.28 7.43 -5.74
C LYS A 107 -1.19 7.47 -4.23
N TYR A 108 -0.11 8.01 -3.69
CA TYR A 108 0.06 8.19 -2.26
C TYR A 108 -0.20 9.65 -1.91
N ARG A 109 -1.25 9.90 -1.14
CA ARG A 109 -1.65 11.27 -0.74
C ARG A 109 -1.75 12.22 -1.94
N GLY A 110 -2.27 11.71 -3.05
CA GLY A 110 -2.42 12.43 -4.32
C GLY A 110 -1.16 12.57 -5.18
N LEU A 111 0.01 12.06 -4.74
CA LEU A 111 1.23 11.97 -5.54
C LEU A 111 1.26 10.64 -6.31
N THR A 112 1.56 10.72 -7.61
CA THR A 112 1.79 9.54 -8.45
C THR A 112 3.10 8.84 -8.07
N ILE A 113 3.23 7.54 -8.39
CA ILE A 113 4.47 6.80 -8.15
C ILE A 113 5.73 7.52 -8.69
N PRO A 114 5.76 8.08 -9.92
CA PRO A 114 6.91 8.85 -10.37
C PRO A 114 7.21 10.09 -9.51
N GLU A 115 6.19 10.79 -9.02
CA GLU A 115 6.37 11.94 -8.11
C GLU A 115 6.91 11.48 -6.75
N VAL A 116 6.39 10.39 -6.19
CA VAL A 116 6.90 9.77 -4.95
C VAL A 116 8.39 9.44 -5.09
N LEU A 117 8.80 8.78 -6.18
CA LEU A 117 10.21 8.40 -6.40
C LEU A 117 11.15 9.59 -6.63
N ASN A 118 10.62 10.71 -7.13
CA ASN A 118 11.42 11.90 -7.46
C ASN A 118 11.50 12.92 -6.33
N LEU A 119 10.43 13.08 -5.55
CA LEU A 119 10.30 14.13 -4.55
C LEU A 119 10.79 13.69 -3.16
N LEU A 120 10.67 12.40 -2.83
CA LEU A 120 11.01 11.93 -1.49
C LEU A 120 12.54 11.83 -1.28
N PRO A 121 13.03 12.20 -0.08
CA PRO A 121 14.41 11.97 0.34
C PRO A 121 14.86 10.52 0.15
N ARG A 122 16.06 10.37 -0.44
CA ARG A 122 16.61 9.08 -0.86
C ARG A 122 17.66 8.56 0.12
N HIS A 123 17.79 7.24 0.17
CA HIS A 123 18.95 6.56 0.73
C HIS A 123 19.47 5.58 -0.33
N GLY A 124 20.71 5.79 -0.80
CA GLY A 124 21.18 5.18 -2.04
C GLY A 124 20.46 5.78 -3.26
N THR A 125 19.89 4.94 -4.13
CA THR A 125 19.27 5.39 -5.39
C THR A 125 17.74 5.54 -5.33
N SER A 126 17.12 5.07 -4.25
CA SER A 126 15.65 5.03 -4.07
C SER A 126 15.21 5.80 -2.82
N PRO A 127 13.92 6.20 -2.72
CA PRO A 127 13.39 6.80 -1.50
C PRO A 127 13.63 5.93 -0.27
N SER A 128 13.91 6.58 0.85
CA SER A 128 13.91 5.90 2.15
C SER A 128 12.49 5.49 2.53
N VAL A 129 12.36 4.40 3.29
CA VAL A 129 11.05 3.89 3.72
C VAL A 129 10.40 4.85 4.72
N GLU A 130 11.23 5.48 5.55
CA GLU A 130 10.87 6.51 6.51
C GLU A 130 10.24 7.71 5.81
N ALA A 131 10.81 8.17 4.69
CA ALA A 131 10.23 9.26 3.92
C ALA A 131 8.86 8.90 3.32
N VAL A 132 8.71 7.66 2.84
CA VAL A 132 7.43 7.14 2.32
C VAL A 132 6.40 7.07 3.45
N PHE A 133 6.77 6.58 4.63
CA PHE A 133 5.86 6.52 5.77
C PHE A 133 5.45 7.91 6.26
N TRP A 134 6.38 8.87 6.30
CA TRP A 134 6.09 10.27 6.62
C TRP A 134 5.04 10.85 5.67
N LEU A 135 5.21 10.65 4.36
CA LEU A 135 4.23 11.04 3.36
C LEU A 135 2.88 10.38 3.65
N LEU A 136 2.83 9.06 3.80
CA LEU A 136 1.58 8.35 4.04
C LEU A 136 0.87 8.82 5.31
N LEU A 137 1.60 9.12 6.39
CA LEU A 137 1.01 9.53 7.66
C LEU A 137 0.59 11.00 7.67
N THR A 138 1.42 11.91 7.19
CA THR A 138 1.18 13.37 7.32
C THR A 138 0.59 14.00 6.07
N GLY A 139 0.81 13.37 4.92
CA GLY A 139 0.61 13.95 3.61
C GLY A 139 1.81 14.76 3.10
N ASP A 140 2.73 15.19 3.94
CA ASP A 140 3.79 16.09 3.49
C ASP A 140 4.95 15.31 2.86
N VAL A 141 5.58 15.90 1.83
CA VAL A 141 6.91 15.47 1.39
C VAL A 141 7.91 15.89 2.48
N PRO A 142 8.55 14.95 3.19
CA PRO A 142 9.47 15.29 4.27
C PRO A 142 10.76 15.91 3.76
N THR A 143 11.41 16.70 4.62
CA THR A 143 12.80 17.11 4.41
C THR A 143 13.76 15.95 4.72
N GLN A 144 15.03 16.10 4.31
CA GLN A 144 16.08 15.14 4.69
C GLN A 144 16.26 15.07 6.22
N GLU A 145 16.08 16.19 6.92
CA GLU A 145 16.19 16.26 8.38
C GLU A 145 15.06 15.50 9.07
N GLN A 146 13.81 15.68 8.63
CA GLN A 146 12.64 14.92 9.10
C GLN A 146 12.83 13.41 8.85
N THR A 147 13.33 13.06 7.67
CA THR A 147 13.64 11.67 7.30
C THR A 147 14.68 11.07 8.24
N ASN A 148 15.80 11.77 8.47
CA ASN A 148 16.86 11.32 9.38
C ASN A 148 16.37 11.22 10.83
N SER A 149 15.49 12.14 11.25
CA SER A 149 14.87 12.08 12.58
C SER A 149 14.04 10.81 12.76
N LEU A 150 13.24 10.43 11.75
CA LEU A 150 12.46 9.21 11.79
C LEU A 150 13.32 7.94 11.74
N ILE A 151 14.41 7.93 10.96
CA ILE A 151 15.40 6.84 10.96
C ILE A 151 15.94 6.62 12.38
N ASN A 152 16.32 7.70 13.08
CA ASN A 152 16.84 7.65 14.43
C ASN A 152 15.79 7.19 15.46
N ASP A 153 14.54 7.66 15.33
CA ASP A 153 13.43 7.24 16.19
C ASP A 153 13.15 5.74 16.05
N TRP A 154 13.04 5.23 14.81
CA TRP A 154 12.84 3.81 14.56
C TRP A 154 14.03 2.97 15.04
N SER A 155 15.26 3.44 14.84
CA SER A 155 16.46 2.79 15.38
C SER A 155 16.42 2.66 16.92
N SER A 156 16.00 3.74 17.60
CA SER A 156 15.84 3.74 19.06
C SER A 156 14.70 2.84 19.53
N ARG A 157 13.61 2.75 18.77
CA ARG A 157 12.45 1.90 19.09
C ARG A 157 12.76 0.41 18.97
N ARG A 158 13.47 -0.01 17.91
CA ARG A 158 13.84 -1.43 17.76
C ARG A 158 14.82 -1.90 18.85
N GLN A 159 15.74 -1.04 19.28
CA GLN A 159 16.63 -1.31 20.44
C GLN A 159 15.85 -1.54 21.74
N ARG A 160 14.77 -0.78 21.97
CA ARG A 160 13.87 -0.92 23.13
C ARG A 160 12.88 -2.09 23.05
N ARG A 161 12.89 -2.83 21.93
CA ARG A 161 11.99 -3.95 21.63
C ARG A 161 12.76 -5.19 21.19
N THR A 162 14.02 -5.29 21.58
CA THR A 162 14.88 -6.45 21.28
C THR A 162 14.29 -7.74 21.84
N GLU A 163 13.54 -7.70 22.93
CA GLU A 163 12.87 -8.87 23.52
C GLU A 163 11.90 -9.59 22.56
N TRP A 164 11.37 -8.87 21.57
CA TRP A 164 10.46 -9.45 20.57
C TRP A 164 11.17 -10.40 19.61
N TRP A 165 12.42 -10.12 19.25
CA TRP A 165 13.12 -10.75 18.13
C TRP A 165 14.57 -11.20 18.41
N SER A 166 15.12 -10.84 19.56
CA SER A 166 16.48 -11.13 20.02
C SER A 166 16.46 -11.72 21.43
N GLY A 167 17.52 -12.44 21.80
CA GLY A 167 17.65 -13.17 23.06
C GLY A 167 17.53 -14.69 22.90
N PRO A 168 17.53 -15.46 24.02
CA PRO A 168 17.49 -16.92 23.99
C PRO A 168 16.32 -17.44 23.14
N GLY A 169 16.60 -18.34 22.20
CA GLY A 169 15.57 -18.86 21.29
C GLY A 169 15.14 -17.90 20.17
N GLY A 170 15.70 -16.69 20.06
CA GLY A 170 15.29 -15.67 19.07
C GLY A 170 14.20 -14.73 19.59
N GLY A 171 14.18 -14.46 20.89
CA GLY A 171 13.15 -13.65 21.55
C GLY A 171 11.78 -14.34 21.59
N ILE A 172 10.73 -13.56 21.86
CA ILE A 172 9.34 -14.06 21.91
C ILE A 172 9.00 -14.78 20.60
N ILE A 173 9.27 -14.14 19.46
CA ILE A 173 8.88 -14.67 18.16
C ILE A 173 9.69 -15.92 17.79
N GLY A 174 11.03 -15.86 17.90
CA GLY A 174 11.88 -16.98 17.54
C GLY A 174 11.56 -18.24 18.35
N SER A 175 11.25 -18.09 19.65
CA SER A 175 10.91 -19.21 20.52
C SER A 175 9.67 -19.99 20.07
N VAL A 176 8.69 -19.29 19.48
CA VAL A 176 7.49 -19.92 18.92
C VAL A 176 7.76 -20.48 17.54
N LEU A 177 8.36 -19.68 16.65
CA LEU A 177 8.56 -20.08 15.24
C LEU A 177 9.51 -21.28 15.10
N LYS A 178 10.51 -21.43 15.98
CA LYS A 178 11.42 -22.58 15.97
C LYS A 178 10.71 -23.92 16.12
N ASN A 179 9.61 -23.96 16.86
CA ASN A 179 8.83 -25.18 17.12
C ASN A 179 7.77 -25.46 16.05
N LEU A 180 7.58 -24.58 15.06
CA LEU A 180 6.60 -24.81 14.00
C LEU A 180 7.07 -25.88 13.01
N PRO A 181 6.15 -26.74 12.52
CA PRO A 181 6.42 -27.64 11.41
C PRO A 181 6.92 -26.91 10.15
N ASP A 182 7.76 -27.59 9.37
CA ASP A 182 8.36 -26.99 8.17
C ASP A 182 7.36 -26.70 7.05
N ASN A 183 6.20 -27.37 7.04
CA ASN A 183 5.13 -27.15 6.06
C ASN A 183 4.32 -25.87 6.29
N VAL A 184 4.49 -25.19 7.43
CA VAL A 184 3.85 -23.88 7.67
C VAL A 184 4.44 -22.86 6.69
N THR A 185 3.59 -22.20 5.90
CA THR A 185 4.04 -21.23 4.89
C THR A 185 4.69 -20.00 5.54
N PRO A 186 5.55 -19.25 4.82
CA PRO A 186 6.13 -18.01 5.34
C PRO A 186 5.06 -16.99 5.81
N LEU A 187 3.96 -16.84 5.09
CA LEU A 187 2.85 -15.99 5.51
C LEU A 187 2.13 -16.53 6.75
N GLY A 188 1.99 -17.86 6.87
CA GLY A 188 1.49 -18.50 8.09
C GLY A 188 2.37 -18.18 9.31
N ARG A 189 3.69 -18.28 9.15
CA ARG A 189 4.66 -17.91 10.21
C ARG A 189 4.58 -16.43 10.56
N LEU A 190 4.46 -15.54 9.57
CA LEU A 190 4.30 -14.10 9.82
C LEU A 190 3.00 -13.81 10.58
N SER A 191 1.88 -14.42 10.19
CA SER A 191 0.59 -14.27 10.86
C SER A 191 0.68 -14.72 12.33
N ILE A 192 1.31 -15.87 12.61
CA ILE A 192 1.56 -16.35 13.97
C ILE A 192 2.43 -15.35 14.74
N ALA A 193 3.56 -14.92 14.18
CA ALA A 193 4.49 -13.99 14.82
C ALA A 193 3.81 -12.67 15.21
N LEU A 194 2.99 -12.10 14.32
CA LEU A 194 2.25 -10.86 14.60
C LEU A 194 1.12 -11.06 15.62
N THR A 195 0.46 -12.22 15.61
CA THR A 195 -0.64 -12.51 16.55
C THR A 195 -0.15 -12.59 18.00
N ILE A 196 1.01 -13.22 18.22
CA ILE A 196 1.55 -13.44 19.59
C ILE A 196 2.21 -12.21 20.21
N LEU A 197 2.53 -11.18 19.41
CA LEU A 197 3.28 -10.02 19.90
C LEU A 197 2.47 -9.13 20.85
N GLN A 198 1.16 -8.99 20.61
CA GLN A 198 0.25 -8.12 21.39
C GLN A 198 0.86 -6.75 21.68
N THR A 199 1.00 -5.92 20.64
CA THR A 199 1.77 -4.68 20.75
C THR A 199 0.99 -3.51 21.38
N ASP A 200 -0.09 -3.74 22.13
CA ASP A 200 -1.00 -2.71 22.67
C ASP A 200 -0.58 -2.11 24.02
N LYS A 201 0.71 -2.18 24.37
CA LYS A 201 1.19 -1.76 25.69
C LYS A 201 0.77 -0.33 26.04
N HIS A 202 0.90 0.61 25.09
CA HIS A 202 0.55 2.02 25.33
C HIS A 202 -0.96 2.22 25.28
N THR A 203 -1.65 1.62 24.30
CA THR A 203 -3.11 1.72 24.13
C THR A 203 -3.86 1.13 25.32
N LYS A 204 -3.53 -0.08 25.74
CA LYS A 204 -4.16 -0.77 26.88
C LYS A 204 -4.00 0.03 28.18
N LYS A 205 -2.78 0.47 28.48
CA LYS A 205 -2.50 1.30 29.66
C LYS A 205 -3.29 2.61 29.63
N ALA A 206 -3.44 3.23 28.46
CA ALA A 206 -4.21 4.47 28.34
C ALA A 206 -5.70 4.24 28.58
N LEU A 207 -6.27 3.17 28.03
CA LEU A 207 -7.67 2.80 28.22
C LEU A 207 -7.98 2.45 29.69
N GLU A 208 -7.09 1.70 30.35
CA GLU A 208 -7.18 1.39 31.79
C GLU A 208 -7.19 2.66 32.66
N ASN A 209 -6.48 3.71 32.22
CA ASN A 209 -6.44 5.02 32.88
C ASN A 209 -7.57 5.97 32.45
N GLY A 210 -8.53 5.52 31.63
CA GLY A 210 -9.66 6.33 31.20
C GLY A 210 -9.32 7.41 30.15
N ALA A 211 -8.34 7.15 29.28
CA ALA A 211 -7.98 8.08 28.21
C ALA A 211 -9.18 8.48 27.33
N LEU A 212 -9.26 9.77 27.03
CA LEU A 212 -10.35 10.35 26.23
C LEU A 212 -10.25 9.87 24.77
N ASN A 213 -11.40 9.67 24.11
CA ASN A 213 -11.43 9.15 22.74
C ASN A 213 -10.57 9.94 21.73
N HIS A 214 -10.46 11.26 21.90
CA HIS A 214 -9.66 12.10 21.00
C HIS A 214 -8.14 11.97 21.20
N THR A 215 -7.67 11.31 22.28
CA THR A 215 -6.24 11.05 22.52
C THR A 215 -5.85 9.62 22.16
N HIS A 216 -6.81 8.74 21.80
CA HIS A 216 -6.52 7.33 21.47
C HIS A 216 -5.49 7.17 20.36
N TRP A 217 -5.46 8.10 19.40
CA TRP A 217 -4.47 8.08 18.31
C TRP A 217 -3.02 8.22 18.81
N GLU A 218 -2.80 8.91 19.94
CA GLU A 218 -1.47 9.13 20.48
C GLU A 218 -0.84 7.85 20.98
N HIS A 219 -1.66 6.92 21.48
CA HIS A 219 -1.23 5.67 22.07
C HIS A 219 -1.03 4.59 21.00
N ILE A 220 -1.98 4.46 20.07
CA ILE A 220 -1.81 3.56 18.93
C ILE A 220 -0.64 3.99 18.04
N TYR A 221 -0.32 5.29 17.97
CA TYR A 221 0.88 5.79 17.30
C TYR A 221 2.15 5.18 17.92
N GLU A 222 2.27 5.17 19.25
CA GLU A 222 3.45 4.60 19.91
C GLU A 222 3.58 3.10 19.66
N ASP A 223 2.49 2.36 19.85
CA ASP A 223 2.42 0.92 19.58
C ASP A 223 2.79 0.60 18.12
N SER A 224 2.30 1.43 17.19
CA SER A 224 2.56 1.31 15.76
C SER A 224 4.00 1.60 15.37
N MET A 225 4.62 2.65 15.93
CA MET A 225 6.00 3.00 15.61
C MET A 225 6.97 1.94 16.14
N GLU A 226 6.69 1.36 17.30
CA GLU A 226 7.46 0.24 17.85
C GLU A 226 7.34 -1.02 16.97
N LEU A 227 6.14 -1.35 16.51
CA LEU A 227 5.92 -2.48 15.60
C LEU A 227 6.63 -2.28 14.26
N LEU A 228 6.45 -1.12 13.61
CA LEU A 228 7.11 -0.84 12.33
C LEU A 228 8.63 -0.89 12.47
N ALA A 229 9.20 -0.32 13.54
CA ALA A 229 10.63 -0.36 13.80
C ALA A 229 11.20 -1.79 13.92
N ALA A 230 10.46 -2.70 14.57
CA ALA A 230 10.87 -4.09 14.77
C ALA A 230 10.53 -5.02 13.58
N LEU A 231 9.60 -4.62 12.70
CA LEU A 231 9.07 -5.46 11.61
C LEU A 231 10.15 -6.11 10.72
N PRO A 232 11.27 -5.45 10.36
CA PRO A 232 12.34 -6.10 9.61
C PRO A 232 12.94 -7.33 10.30
N ALA A 233 13.12 -7.28 11.62
CA ALA A 233 13.63 -8.41 12.40
C ALA A 233 12.60 -9.54 12.49
N ILE A 234 11.31 -9.20 12.66
CA ILE A 234 10.21 -10.17 12.62
C ILE A 234 10.23 -10.93 11.29
N VAL A 235 10.38 -10.20 10.17
CA VAL A 235 10.47 -10.80 8.83
C VAL A 235 11.72 -11.66 8.66
N GLY A 236 12.86 -11.24 9.22
CA GLY A 236 14.07 -12.07 9.29
C GLY A 236 13.82 -13.41 9.99
N LEU A 237 13.09 -13.41 11.11
CA LEU A 237 12.75 -14.63 11.87
C LEU A 237 11.76 -15.55 11.16
N VAL A 238 10.92 -15.01 10.27
CA VAL A 238 10.02 -15.80 9.41
C VAL A 238 10.80 -16.63 8.37
N GLY A 239 12.03 -16.20 8.06
CA GLY A 239 12.97 -16.89 7.17
C GLY A 239 13.46 -18.24 7.72
N LYS A 240 14.32 -18.92 6.95
CA LYS A 240 14.74 -20.30 7.26
C LYS A 240 15.56 -20.45 8.55
N GLY A 241 16.26 -19.40 8.98
CA GLY A 241 17.15 -19.44 10.15
C GLY A 241 16.46 -19.39 11.51
N ARG A 242 15.26 -18.77 11.58
CA ARG A 242 14.44 -18.59 12.81
C ARG A 242 15.21 -18.03 14.02
N GLU A 243 16.37 -17.42 13.79
CA GLU A 243 17.26 -16.81 14.75
C GLU A 243 18.10 -15.76 14.03
N LEU A 244 18.36 -14.64 14.70
CA LEU A 244 19.19 -13.55 14.18
C LEU A 244 20.47 -13.47 15.02
N LYS A 245 21.62 -13.29 14.36
CA LYS A 245 22.94 -13.25 15.00
C LYS A 245 23.68 -11.98 14.55
N ASN A 246 24.41 -11.35 15.47
CA ASN A 246 25.29 -10.21 15.15
C ASN A 246 24.60 -9.07 14.38
N VAL A 247 23.42 -8.66 14.84
CA VAL A 247 22.67 -7.53 14.26
C VAL A 247 23.09 -6.25 14.98
N THR A 248 23.63 -5.28 14.25
CA THR A 248 24.18 -4.00 14.72
C THR A 248 23.10 -2.94 14.95
N GLU A 249 21.87 -3.20 14.48
CA GLU A 249 20.67 -2.38 14.74
C GLU A 249 20.77 -0.94 14.24
N GLY A 250 21.71 -0.65 13.33
CA GLY A 250 21.95 0.66 12.72
C GLY A 250 21.36 0.81 11.31
N GLY A 251 21.51 1.99 10.73
CA GLY A 251 21.04 2.30 9.37
C GLY A 251 19.53 2.51 9.25
N ASP A 252 19.09 2.74 8.03
CA ASP A 252 17.66 2.88 7.73
C ASP A 252 16.92 1.54 7.84
N TRP A 253 15.61 1.57 7.67
CA TRP A 253 14.75 0.40 7.80
C TRP A 253 15.14 -0.77 6.88
N ILE A 254 15.68 -0.48 5.69
CA ILE A 254 16.10 -1.50 4.72
C ILE A 254 17.51 -2.01 5.01
N ASP A 255 18.42 -1.17 5.51
CA ASP A 255 19.72 -1.64 5.99
C ASP A 255 19.54 -2.66 7.12
N PHE A 256 18.64 -2.36 8.06
CA PHE A 256 18.30 -3.28 9.14
C PHE A 256 17.64 -4.57 8.62
N LEU A 257 16.73 -4.48 7.64
CA LEU A 257 16.18 -5.66 6.97
C LEU A 257 17.26 -6.51 6.32
N LEU A 258 18.19 -5.90 5.58
CA LEU A 258 19.27 -6.61 4.89
C LEU A 258 20.18 -7.35 5.87
N GLU A 259 20.48 -6.75 7.01
CA GLU A 259 21.24 -7.39 8.08
C GLU A 259 20.49 -8.62 8.61
N CYS A 260 19.18 -8.49 8.86
CA CYS A 260 18.33 -9.59 9.29
C CYS A 260 18.24 -10.71 8.24
N LEU A 261 18.12 -10.36 6.95
CA LEU A 261 18.04 -11.34 5.85
C LEU A 261 19.38 -12.02 5.57
N SER A 262 20.51 -11.30 5.71
CA SER A 262 21.86 -11.85 5.48
C SER A 262 22.24 -12.95 6.47
N ASN A 263 21.61 -12.96 7.66
CA ASN A 263 21.70 -14.08 8.61
C ASN A 263 20.98 -15.34 8.13
N THR A 264 20.06 -15.21 7.17
CA THR A 264 19.24 -16.32 6.65
C THR A 264 19.61 -16.73 5.23
N SER A 265 20.38 -15.91 4.51
CA SER A 265 20.75 -16.14 3.11
C SER A 265 22.17 -15.64 2.84
N GLU A 266 23.11 -16.58 2.66
CA GLU A 266 24.50 -16.28 2.32
C GLU A 266 24.65 -15.52 0.98
N ASP A 267 23.72 -15.76 0.04
CA ASP A 267 23.68 -15.13 -1.29
C ASP A 267 23.53 -13.60 -1.25
N LEU A 268 23.16 -13.01 -0.11
CA LEU A 268 22.94 -11.56 0.05
C LEU A 268 24.18 -10.78 0.52
N LYS A 269 25.21 -11.47 1.03
CA LYS A 269 26.40 -10.81 1.58
C LYS A 269 27.17 -10.05 0.50
N GLY A 270 27.43 -8.76 0.75
CA GLY A 270 28.30 -7.92 -0.09
C GLY A 270 27.64 -7.27 -1.32
N ARG A 271 26.31 -7.38 -1.51
CA ARG A 271 25.60 -6.76 -2.64
C ARG A 271 24.88 -5.47 -2.23
N THR A 272 25.59 -4.34 -2.27
CA THR A 272 25.01 -3.00 -1.99
C THR A 272 23.80 -2.67 -2.87
N SER A 273 23.72 -3.24 -4.09
CA SER A 273 22.61 -3.04 -5.03
C SER A 273 21.28 -3.69 -4.61
N VAL A 274 21.28 -4.64 -3.67
CA VAL A 274 20.03 -5.26 -3.17
C VAL A 274 19.24 -4.27 -2.32
N GLY A 275 19.92 -3.44 -1.52
CA GLY A 275 19.26 -2.45 -0.67
C GLY A 275 18.48 -1.42 -1.47
N ASP A 276 19.06 -0.95 -2.56
CA ASP A 276 18.38 -0.04 -3.49
C ASP A 276 17.14 -0.67 -4.13
N PHE A 277 17.23 -1.93 -4.55
CA PHE A 277 16.07 -2.67 -5.06
C PHE A 277 14.98 -2.85 -4.00
N LEU A 278 15.34 -3.22 -2.77
CA LEU A 278 14.36 -3.40 -1.70
C LEU A 278 13.71 -2.06 -1.29
N ARG A 279 14.46 -0.96 -1.23
CA ARG A 279 13.91 0.39 -1.02
C ARG A 279 12.90 0.77 -2.10
N LEU A 280 13.25 0.52 -3.37
CA LEU A 280 12.33 0.72 -4.50
C LEU A 280 11.08 -0.15 -4.33
N TYR A 281 11.25 -1.45 -4.13
CA TYR A 281 10.15 -2.40 -4.03
C TYR A 281 9.20 -2.05 -2.88
N VAL A 282 9.73 -1.73 -1.70
CA VAL A 282 8.92 -1.30 -0.54
C VAL A 282 8.21 0.01 -0.84
N SER A 283 8.88 1.00 -1.42
CA SER A 283 8.25 2.28 -1.80
C SER A 283 7.06 2.06 -2.75
N LEU A 284 7.23 1.22 -3.77
CA LEU A 284 6.17 0.89 -4.74
C LEU A 284 5.00 0.12 -4.14
N ASN A 285 5.19 -0.48 -2.97
CA ASN A 285 4.24 -1.35 -2.30
C ASN A 285 3.87 -0.87 -0.90
N ALA A 286 4.18 0.36 -0.54
CA ALA A 286 3.95 0.90 0.80
C ALA A 286 2.47 0.99 1.15
N ASP A 287 1.61 1.21 0.14
CA ASP A 287 0.16 1.20 0.30
C ASP A 287 -0.54 0.74 -0.99
N GLU A 288 -1.82 0.41 -0.89
CA GLU A 288 -2.67 0.13 -2.05
C GLU A 288 -4.12 0.54 -1.75
N ASP A 289 -5.00 0.45 -2.75
CA ASP A 289 -6.42 0.73 -2.62
C ASP A 289 -7.05 -0.04 -1.43
N GLY A 290 -7.91 0.65 -0.68
CA GLY A 290 -8.53 0.10 0.52
C GLY A 290 -9.42 -1.12 0.26
N GLY A 291 -9.93 -1.27 -0.96
CA GLY A 291 -10.77 -2.38 -1.37
C GLY A 291 -10.01 -3.68 -1.67
N VAL A 292 -8.67 -3.65 -1.69
CA VAL A 292 -7.88 -4.89 -1.79
C VAL A 292 -8.12 -5.74 -0.53
N PRO A 293 -8.48 -7.02 -0.65
CA PRO A 293 -8.92 -7.84 0.48
C PRO A 293 -7.98 -7.83 1.70
N GLY A 294 -6.67 -7.97 1.50
CA GLY A 294 -5.69 -7.93 2.60
C GLY A 294 -5.60 -6.57 3.30
N VAL A 295 -5.78 -5.47 2.56
CA VAL A 295 -5.81 -4.11 3.10
C VAL A 295 -7.12 -3.88 3.86
N HIS A 296 -8.25 -4.29 3.28
CA HIS A 296 -9.58 -4.14 3.88
C HIS A 296 -9.71 -4.90 5.20
N ILE A 297 -9.31 -6.18 5.23
CA ILE A 297 -9.35 -7.01 6.44
C ILE A 297 -8.48 -6.40 7.55
N THR A 298 -7.29 -5.93 7.20
CA THR A 298 -6.42 -5.25 8.16
C THR A 298 -7.08 -3.97 8.71
N GLN A 299 -7.70 -3.18 7.84
CA GLN A 299 -8.35 -1.92 8.19
C GLN A 299 -9.58 -2.14 9.08
N ILE A 300 -10.46 -3.10 8.78
CA ILE A 300 -11.65 -3.37 9.59
C ILE A 300 -11.29 -3.97 10.95
N SER A 301 -10.27 -4.84 11.02
CA SER A 301 -9.71 -5.36 12.27
C SER A 301 -9.16 -4.23 13.13
N GLY A 302 -8.34 -3.35 12.54
CA GLY A 302 -7.78 -2.19 13.22
C GLY A 302 -8.86 -1.21 13.70
N ALA A 303 -9.91 -0.97 12.92
CA ALA A 303 -11.06 -0.16 13.34
C ALA A 303 -11.85 -0.81 14.49
N SER A 304 -11.89 -2.14 14.54
CA SER A 304 -12.55 -2.94 15.58
C SER A 304 -11.77 -3.06 16.90
N TYR A 305 -10.75 -2.23 17.10
CA TYR A 305 -9.95 -2.11 18.35
C TYR A 305 -9.06 -3.31 18.65
N LEU A 306 -8.74 -4.13 17.64
CA LEU A 306 -7.60 -5.04 17.76
C LEU A 306 -6.31 -4.23 17.86
N ASP A 307 -5.32 -4.78 18.57
CA ASP A 307 -3.98 -4.21 18.57
C ASP A 307 -3.38 -4.22 17.17
N ILE A 308 -2.41 -3.34 16.93
CA ILE A 308 -1.91 -3.12 15.58
C ILE A 308 -1.19 -4.36 14.99
N SER A 309 -0.54 -5.20 15.81
CA SER A 309 0.08 -6.43 15.31
C SER A 309 -0.97 -7.47 14.95
N GLN A 310 -2.02 -7.65 15.75
CA GLN A 310 -3.15 -8.53 15.42
C GLN A 310 -3.96 -8.04 14.22
N ALA A 311 -4.15 -6.72 14.08
CA ALA A 311 -4.80 -6.13 12.91
C ALA A 311 -4.02 -6.49 11.63
N LEU A 312 -2.69 -6.32 11.62
CA LEU A 312 -1.86 -6.78 10.50
C LEU A 312 -1.94 -8.30 10.30
N ALA A 313 -1.87 -9.08 11.37
CA ALA A 313 -1.93 -10.55 11.31
C ALA A 313 -3.19 -11.07 10.60
N SER A 314 -4.32 -10.38 10.78
CA SER A 314 -5.61 -10.74 10.18
C SER A 314 -5.60 -10.65 8.65
N GLY A 315 -4.86 -9.69 8.07
CA GLY A 315 -4.78 -9.51 6.62
C GLY A 315 -3.69 -10.32 5.94
N VAL A 316 -2.64 -10.73 6.67
CA VAL A 316 -1.43 -11.38 6.11
C VAL A 316 -1.74 -12.63 5.28
N LEU A 317 -2.64 -13.50 5.75
CA LEU A 317 -2.92 -14.78 5.08
C LEU A 317 -3.59 -14.61 3.72
N VAL A 318 -4.28 -13.48 3.51
CA VAL A 318 -4.98 -13.17 2.26
C VAL A 318 -3.98 -12.97 1.11
N TYR A 319 -2.77 -12.50 1.44
CA TYR A 319 -1.72 -12.27 0.46
C TYR A 319 -1.12 -13.55 -0.15
N GLU A 320 -1.50 -14.75 0.33
CA GLU A 320 -1.07 -16.02 -0.27
C GLU A 320 -1.53 -16.16 -1.73
N ASN A 321 -2.63 -15.49 -2.10
CA ASN A 321 -3.20 -15.52 -3.45
C ASN A 321 -3.37 -14.11 -4.08
N GLU A 322 -2.78 -13.07 -3.50
CA GLU A 322 -2.84 -11.70 -4.05
C GLU A 322 -1.52 -11.28 -4.72
N PRO A 323 -1.56 -10.55 -5.85
CA PRO A 323 -2.75 -10.18 -6.60
C PRO A 323 -3.39 -11.41 -7.28
N VAL A 324 -4.72 -11.39 -7.45
CA VAL A 324 -5.48 -12.47 -8.12
C VAL A 324 -4.95 -12.84 -9.52
N THR A 325 -4.28 -11.90 -10.18
CA THR A 325 -3.63 -12.08 -11.48
C THR A 325 -2.36 -12.93 -11.42
N GLY A 326 -1.79 -13.18 -10.23
CA GLY A 326 -0.60 -14.00 -10.06
C GLY A 326 0.36 -13.46 -8.99
N THR A 327 0.64 -14.29 -7.98
CA THR A 327 1.74 -14.08 -7.04
C THR A 327 3.11 -14.23 -7.72
N MET A 328 4.18 -13.80 -7.06
CA MET A 328 5.54 -14.01 -7.56
C MET A 328 5.85 -15.50 -7.81
N SER A 329 5.38 -16.37 -6.92
CA SER A 329 5.59 -17.82 -7.06
C SER A 329 4.90 -18.37 -8.31
N GLN A 330 3.63 -17.98 -8.53
CA GLN A 330 2.86 -18.40 -9.71
C GLN A 330 3.49 -17.87 -11.00
N TYR A 331 4.00 -16.63 -11.01
CA TYR A 331 4.66 -16.07 -12.18
C TYR A 331 5.98 -16.77 -12.51
N MET A 332 6.80 -17.11 -11.50
CA MET A 332 8.04 -17.87 -11.73
C MET A 332 7.76 -19.31 -12.20
N GLU A 333 6.68 -19.94 -11.73
CA GLU A 333 6.22 -21.24 -12.24
C GLU A 333 5.76 -21.12 -13.70
N PHE A 334 5.01 -20.08 -14.04
CA PHE A 334 4.63 -19.76 -15.42
C PHE A 334 5.86 -19.60 -16.33
N GLN A 335 6.89 -18.85 -15.90
CA GLN A 335 8.14 -18.74 -16.66
C GLN A 335 8.86 -20.07 -16.82
N LYS A 336 8.89 -20.91 -15.78
CA LYS A 336 9.49 -22.26 -15.89
C LYS A 336 8.75 -23.10 -16.93
N LYS A 337 7.42 -23.04 -16.97
CA LYS A 337 6.60 -23.74 -17.97
C LYS A 337 6.88 -23.22 -19.38
N VAL A 338 6.98 -21.91 -19.57
CA VAL A 338 7.38 -21.33 -20.87
C VAL A 338 8.75 -21.86 -21.30
N LYS A 339 9.74 -21.82 -20.39
CA LYS A 339 11.11 -22.30 -20.67
C LYS A 339 11.18 -23.79 -20.96
N SER A 340 10.37 -24.61 -20.28
CA SER A 340 10.36 -26.07 -20.50
C SER A 340 9.74 -26.46 -21.84
N VAL A 341 8.77 -25.68 -22.34
CA VAL A 341 8.07 -25.97 -23.60
C VAL A 341 8.80 -25.34 -24.80
N LEU A 342 9.28 -24.11 -24.67
CA LEU A 342 9.79 -23.31 -25.79
C LEU A 342 11.30 -23.04 -25.74
N GLY A 343 11.98 -23.48 -24.68
CA GLY A 343 13.39 -23.18 -24.43
C GLY A 343 13.63 -21.83 -23.73
N THR A 344 14.90 -21.53 -23.44
CA THR A 344 15.28 -20.33 -22.66
C THR A 344 15.16 -19.03 -23.43
N LYS A 345 15.28 -19.07 -24.76
CA LYS A 345 15.11 -17.94 -25.69
C LYS A 345 14.11 -18.34 -26.78
N PRO A 346 12.80 -18.33 -26.47
CA PRO A 346 11.78 -18.73 -27.42
C PRO A 346 11.74 -17.78 -28.62
N LYS A 347 11.45 -18.32 -29.81
CA LYS A 347 11.17 -17.49 -30.99
C LYS A 347 9.86 -16.72 -30.79
N GLU A 348 9.78 -15.52 -31.32
CA GLU A 348 8.62 -14.64 -31.13
C GLU A 348 7.31 -15.27 -31.61
N GLU A 349 7.33 -15.98 -32.74
CA GLU A 349 6.16 -16.67 -33.30
C GLU A 349 5.65 -17.79 -32.38
N THR A 350 6.54 -18.66 -31.90
CA THR A 350 6.12 -19.77 -31.03
C THR A 350 5.67 -19.28 -29.65
N LEU A 351 6.27 -18.20 -29.15
CA LEU A 351 5.82 -17.54 -27.93
C LEU A 351 4.43 -16.92 -28.11
N LYS A 352 4.16 -16.31 -29.27
CA LYS A 352 2.85 -15.74 -29.61
C LYS A 352 1.74 -16.79 -29.63
N ASP A 353 1.96 -17.93 -30.28
CA ASP A 353 0.97 -19.01 -30.34
C ASP A 353 0.70 -19.58 -28.94
N PHE A 354 1.76 -19.78 -28.16
CA PHE A 354 1.65 -20.23 -26.78
C PHE A 354 0.84 -19.26 -25.92
N LEU A 355 1.13 -17.96 -25.96
CA LEU A 355 0.42 -16.94 -25.18
C LEU A 355 -1.04 -16.76 -25.62
N THR A 356 -1.34 -16.95 -26.91
CA THR A 356 -2.72 -16.89 -27.42
C THR A 356 -3.60 -17.95 -26.74
N SER A 357 -3.11 -19.19 -26.60
CA SER A 357 -3.85 -20.24 -25.88
C SER A 357 -4.13 -19.89 -24.41
N PHE A 358 -3.19 -19.23 -23.72
CA PHE A 358 -3.37 -18.80 -22.33
C PHE A 358 -4.40 -17.68 -22.17
N ILE A 359 -4.49 -16.77 -23.16
CA ILE A 359 -5.52 -15.72 -23.18
C ILE A 359 -6.90 -16.35 -23.36
N GLU A 360 -7.05 -17.28 -24.30
CA GLU A 360 -8.32 -17.97 -24.57
C GLU A 360 -8.81 -18.77 -23.36
N GLU A 361 -7.89 -19.36 -22.60
CA GLU A 361 -8.19 -20.10 -21.37
C GLU A 361 -8.37 -19.21 -20.12
N ASN A 362 -8.20 -17.88 -20.21
CA ASN A 362 -8.15 -16.95 -19.08
C ASN A 362 -7.12 -17.36 -17.99
N LYS A 363 -5.95 -17.87 -18.40
CA LYS A 363 -4.88 -18.36 -17.50
C LYS A 363 -3.62 -17.50 -17.51
N LEU A 364 -3.69 -16.29 -18.06
CA LEU A 364 -2.53 -15.41 -18.14
C LEU A 364 -2.12 -14.92 -16.74
N ILE A 365 -0.86 -15.14 -16.37
CA ILE A 365 -0.33 -14.82 -15.04
C ILE A 365 0.50 -13.53 -15.08
N GLY A 366 0.31 -12.67 -14.08
CA GLY A 366 1.06 -11.41 -13.90
C GLY A 366 0.68 -10.29 -14.89
N HIS A 367 -0.44 -10.45 -15.60
CA HIS A 367 -0.94 -9.49 -16.57
C HIS A 367 -2.45 -9.32 -16.41
N LYS A 368 -2.95 -8.11 -16.65
CA LYS A 368 -4.34 -7.73 -16.42
C LYS A 368 -4.92 -7.00 -17.61
N GLU A 369 -6.19 -7.28 -17.90
CA GLU A 369 -6.97 -6.46 -18.81
C GLU A 369 -7.34 -5.14 -18.13
N THR A 370 -6.75 -4.03 -18.58
CA THR A 370 -6.95 -2.71 -17.96
C THR A 370 -6.70 -1.58 -18.96
N ARG A 371 -7.14 -0.37 -18.63
CA ARG A 371 -6.97 0.83 -19.45
C ARG A 371 -5.58 1.46 -19.31
N PHE A 372 -4.96 1.29 -18.14
CA PHE A 372 -3.72 1.98 -17.77
C PHE A 372 -2.64 0.98 -17.39
N LEU A 373 -1.40 1.26 -17.81
CA LEU A 373 -0.23 0.48 -17.42
C LEU A 373 0.07 0.68 -15.93
N ASP A 374 0.42 -0.40 -15.23
CA ASP A 374 0.84 -0.35 -13.82
C ASP A 374 2.13 0.50 -13.68
N SER A 375 2.02 1.64 -12.99
CA SER A 375 3.15 2.55 -12.78
C SER A 375 4.29 1.91 -11.99
N ARG A 376 4.00 0.89 -11.15
CA ARG A 376 5.01 0.14 -10.40
C ARG A 376 5.81 -0.76 -11.33
N TYR A 377 5.15 -1.41 -12.30
CA TYR A 377 5.85 -2.15 -13.36
C TYR A 377 6.80 -1.22 -14.13
N THR A 378 6.34 -0.03 -14.51
CA THR A 378 7.19 0.95 -15.20
C THR A 378 8.41 1.37 -14.36
N ALA A 379 8.22 1.62 -13.07
CA ALA A 379 9.32 1.97 -12.17
C ALA A 379 10.38 0.86 -12.06
N LEU A 380 9.93 -0.40 -11.89
CA LEU A 380 10.82 -1.56 -11.84
C LEU A 380 11.54 -1.79 -13.17
N LEU A 381 10.84 -1.60 -14.30
CA LEU A 381 11.43 -1.71 -15.63
C LEU A 381 12.54 -0.68 -15.86
N ASN A 382 12.38 0.54 -15.35
CA ASN A 382 13.43 1.56 -15.42
C ASN A 382 14.64 1.16 -14.57
N HIS A 383 14.44 0.61 -13.38
CA HIS A 383 15.52 0.06 -12.54
C HIS A 383 16.30 -1.05 -13.26
N VAL A 384 15.58 -1.99 -13.90
CA VAL A 384 16.18 -3.05 -14.71
C VAL A 384 17.08 -2.49 -15.81
N LYS A 385 16.61 -1.50 -16.56
CA LYS A 385 17.39 -0.91 -17.67
C LYS A 385 18.69 -0.28 -17.19
N THR A 386 18.70 0.27 -15.98
CA THR A 386 19.88 0.94 -15.41
C THR A 386 20.85 -0.04 -14.76
N TYR A 387 20.36 -1.09 -14.09
CA TYR A 387 21.19 -1.91 -13.20
C TYR A 387 21.25 -3.40 -13.55
N LEU A 388 20.33 -3.93 -14.38
CA LEU A 388 20.13 -5.36 -14.63
C LEU A 388 19.89 -5.70 -16.13
N PRO A 389 20.73 -5.26 -17.08
CA PRO A 389 20.52 -5.59 -18.49
C PRO A 389 20.79 -7.09 -18.75
N GLY A 390 19.73 -7.88 -18.95
CA GLY A 390 19.82 -9.28 -19.43
C GLY A 390 19.09 -10.34 -18.60
N ASP A 391 18.81 -10.09 -17.31
CA ASP A 391 18.30 -11.14 -16.41
C ASP A 391 16.77 -11.27 -16.37
N VAL A 392 16.05 -10.31 -16.95
CA VAL A 392 14.58 -10.32 -17.05
C VAL A 392 14.06 -10.39 -18.49
N GLU A 393 14.92 -10.77 -19.45
CA GLU A 393 14.63 -10.80 -20.89
C GLU A 393 13.29 -11.49 -21.20
N LEU A 394 13.05 -12.68 -20.64
CA LEU A 394 11.82 -13.43 -20.91
C LEU A 394 10.56 -12.67 -20.48
N SER A 395 10.57 -11.97 -19.34
CA SER A 395 9.43 -11.15 -18.90
C SER A 395 9.16 -10.01 -19.89
N GLN A 396 10.22 -9.39 -20.39
CA GLN A 396 10.11 -8.30 -21.35
C GLN A 396 9.62 -8.80 -22.71
N ASP A 397 10.05 -9.98 -23.15
CA ASP A 397 9.59 -10.61 -24.38
C ASP A 397 8.11 -11.00 -24.30
N ILE A 398 7.67 -11.62 -23.19
CA ILE A 398 6.25 -11.92 -22.94
C ILE A 398 5.41 -10.64 -23.01
N THR A 399 5.84 -9.59 -22.31
CA THR A 399 5.15 -8.28 -22.32
C THR A 399 5.06 -7.70 -23.74
N ARG A 400 6.16 -7.76 -24.51
CA ARG A 400 6.23 -7.24 -25.88
C ARG A 400 5.28 -7.98 -26.82
N VAL A 401 5.26 -9.31 -26.75
CA VAL A 401 4.39 -10.16 -27.57
C VAL A 401 2.92 -9.96 -27.22
N LEU A 402 2.58 -9.86 -25.93
CA LEU A 402 1.21 -9.54 -25.50
C LEU A 402 0.76 -8.17 -26.03
N ALA A 403 1.62 -7.14 -25.91
CA ALA A 403 1.30 -5.82 -26.45
C ALA A 403 1.05 -5.86 -27.97
N PHE A 404 1.81 -6.68 -28.72
CA PHE A 404 1.58 -6.89 -30.15
C PHE A 404 0.24 -7.59 -30.44
N LEU A 405 -0.10 -8.65 -29.70
CA LEU A 405 -1.37 -9.37 -29.83
C LEU A 405 -2.58 -8.45 -29.61
N MET A 406 -2.49 -7.55 -28.63
CA MET A 406 -3.63 -6.67 -28.29
C MET A 406 -3.85 -5.53 -29.28
N LYS A 407 -2.84 -5.10 -30.05
CA LYS A 407 -2.98 -4.03 -31.07
C LYS A 407 -4.08 -4.32 -32.11
N ASN A 408 -4.38 -5.59 -32.35
CA ASN A 408 -5.40 -6.02 -33.31
C ASN A 408 -6.80 -6.14 -32.71
N THR A 409 -6.97 -5.91 -31.40
CA THR A 409 -8.25 -6.00 -30.71
C THR A 409 -8.79 -4.61 -30.37
N LYS A 410 -10.06 -4.33 -30.73
CA LYS A 410 -10.58 -2.95 -30.78
C LYS A 410 -10.80 -2.26 -29.43
N ASN A 411 -10.79 -2.93 -28.27
CA ASN A 411 -11.27 -2.32 -27.01
C ASN A 411 -10.68 -2.85 -25.69
N LYS A 412 -9.70 -3.76 -25.70
CA LYS A 412 -9.15 -4.38 -24.49
C LYS A 412 -7.63 -4.38 -24.59
N ASN A 413 -6.91 -3.92 -23.57
CA ASN A 413 -5.45 -3.99 -23.52
C ASN A 413 -5.05 -4.87 -22.34
N ILE A 414 -4.13 -5.81 -22.58
CA ILE A 414 -3.49 -6.60 -21.55
C ILE A 414 -2.18 -5.91 -21.21
N PHE A 415 -2.07 -5.44 -19.97
CA PHE A 415 -0.85 -4.81 -19.46
C PHE A 415 -0.18 -5.70 -18.40
N PRO A 416 1.16 -5.68 -18.31
CA PRO A 416 1.87 -6.35 -17.24
C PRO A 416 1.62 -5.63 -15.91
N GLU A 417 1.60 -6.41 -14.84
CA GLU A 417 1.62 -5.91 -13.46
C GLU A 417 2.99 -6.12 -12.84
N GLN A 418 3.26 -5.46 -11.71
CA GLN A 418 4.59 -5.47 -11.07
C GLN A 418 5.21 -6.87 -10.87
N ASN A 419 4.43 -7.91 -10.57
CA ASN A 419 4.95 -9.25 -10.26
C ASN A 419 5.62 -9.91 -11.46
N SER A 420 5.22 -9.52 -12.68
CA SER A 420 5.83 -10.00 -13.92
C SER A 420 7.29 -9.58 -14.08
N ILE A 421 7.74 -8.55 -13.35
CA ILE A 421 9.13 -8.08 -13.39
C ILE A 421 9.82 -8.16 -12.03
N ALA A 422 9.09 -7.94 -10.93
CA ALA A 422 9.63 -8.04 -9.58
C ALA A 422 10.16 -9.45 -9.26
N ALA A 423 9.40 -10.50 -9.62
CA ALA A 423 9.78 -11.88 -9.29
C ALA A 423 11.15 -12.32 -9.87
N PRO A 424 11.46 -12.11 -11.17
CA PRO A 424 12.79 -12.41 -11.68
C PRO A 424 13.87 -11.46 -11.13
N MET A 425 13.54 -10.22 -10.76
CA MET A 425 14.50 -9.33 -10.06
C MET A 425 14.86 -9.88 -8.67
N PHE A 426 13.88 -10.35 -7.89
CA PHE A 426 14.14 -11.03 -6.62
C PHE A 426 15.08 -12.22 -6.81
N GLN A 427 14.83 -13.05 -7.85
CA GLN A 427 15.69 -14.18 -8.16
C GLN A 427 17.13 -13.74 -8.48
N PHE A 428 17.30 -12.70 -9.31
CA PHE A 428 18.61 -12.15 -9.64
C PHE A 428 19.39 -11.71 -8.41
N TYR A 429 18.72 -11.01 -7.48
CA TYR A 429 19.32 -10.52 -6.25
C TYR A 429 19.59 -11.60 -5.19
N GLY A 430 19.30 -12.87 -5.47
CA GLY A 430 19.55 -14.00 -4.57
C GLY A 430 18.37 -14.35 -3.66
N LEU A 431 17.28 -13.59 -3.71
CA LEU A 431 16.04 -13.84 -2.98
C LEU A 431 15.17 -14.84 -3.76
N LYS A 432 15.60 -16.11 -3.77
CA LYS A 432 15.04 -17.17 -4.63
C LYS A 432 13.72 -17.78 -4.14
N ASP A 433 13.39 -17.62 -2.86
CA ASP A 433 12.15 -18.15 -2.27
C ASP A 433 11.00 -17.16 -2.49
N MET A 434 10.24 -17.35 -3.58
CA MET A 434 9.14 -16.45 -3.94
C MET A 434 7.97 -16.47 -2.96
N LYS A 435 7.78 -17.58 -2.21
CA LYS A 435 6.77 -17.63 -1.15
C LYS A 435 7.19 -16.78 0.04
N PHE A 436 8.48 -16.80 0.37
CA PHE A 436 9.04 -15.89 1.37
C PHE A 436 9.01 -14.43 0.88
N ASN A 437 9.33 -14.14 -0.38
CA ASN A 437 9.31 -12.75 -0.88
C ASN A 437 7.91 -12.11 -0.83
N GLN A 438 6.84 -12.92 -0.83
CA GLN A 438 5.48 -12.44 -0.57
C GLN A 438 5.32 -11.82 0.84
N VAL A 439 6.14 -12.25 1.81
CA VAL A 439 6.24 -11.62 3.15
C VAL A 439 6.75 -10.18 3.03
N LEU A 440 7.67 -9.90 2.11
CA LEU A 440 8.17 -8.55 1.85
C LEU A 440 7.09 -7.63 1.26
N LEU A 441 6.16 -8.18 0.46
CA LEU A 441 4.96 -7.44 0.05
C LEU A 441 4.12 -7.03 1.27
N CYS A 442 3.83 -7.99 2.16
CA CYS A 442 3.04 -7.73 3.38
C CYS A 442 3.71 -6.70 4.28
N MET A 443 5.03 -6.83 4.47
CA MET A 443 5.86 -5.89 5.21
C MET A 443 5.80 -4.47 4.61
N SER A 444 5.79 -4.35 3.28
CA SER A 444 5.64 -3.06 2.61
C SER A 444 4.26 -2.45 2.90
N ARG A 445 3.19 -3.25 2.75
CA ARG A 445 1.80 -2.80 2.94
C ARG A 445 1.45 -2.44 4.39
N ALA A 446 2.25 -2.91 5.36
CA ALA A 446 2.09 -2.51 6.75
C ALA A 446 2.22 -0.99 6.93
N LEU A 447 3.04 -0.30 6.12
CA LEU A 447 3.26 1.14 6.21
C LEU A 447 1.94 1.92 6.01
N GLY A 448 1.27 1.69 4.89
CA GLY A 448 -0.01 2.31 4.58
C GLY A 448 -1.12 1.84 5.52
N ALA A 449 -1.18 0.54 5.84
CA ALA A 449 -2.18 0.00 6.76
C ALA A 449 -2.12 0.67 8.14
N VAL A 450 -0.92 0.74 8.73
CA VAL A 450 -0.66 1.41 10.01
C VAL A 450 -1.03 2.89 9.94
N ALA A 451 -0.59 3.60 8.90
CA ALA A 451 -0.90 5.02 8.75
C ALA A 451 -2.41 5.29 8.75
N SER A 452 -3.17 4.47 8.04
CA SER A 452 -4.63 4.60 8.00
C SER A 452 -5.32 4.19 9.30
N ILE A 453 -4.84 3.17 10.01
CA ILE A 453 -5.38 2.79 11.32
C ILE A 453 -5.15 3.91 12.34
N ILE A 454 -3.98 4.56 12.33
CA ILE A 454 -3.73 5.76 13.15
C ILE A 454 -4.74 6.86 12.81
N TRP A 455 -4.97 7.14 11.53
CA TRP A 455 -5.98 8.13 11.11
C TRP A 455 -7.39 7.76 11.55
N THR A 456 -7.75 6.48 11.48
CA THR A 456 -9.05 5.94 11.93
C THR A 456 -9.29 6.29 13.40
N ARG A 457 -8.27 6.17 14.25
CA ARG A 457 -8.32 6.58 15.66
C ARG A 457 -8.34 8.09 15.83
N ALA A 458 -7.53 8.83 15.06
CA ALA A 458 -7.45 10.28 15.14
C ALA A 458 -8.79 10.98 14.84
N ILE A 459 -9.57 10.45 13.89
CA ILE A 459 -10.89 11.01 13.53
C ILE A 459 -12.06 10.31 14.23
N ASN A 460 -11.77 9.34 15.12
CA ASN A 460 -12.78 8.49 15.77
C ASN A 460 -13.78 7.89 14.77
N ALA A 461 -13.26 7.30 13.69
CA ALA A 461 -14.08 6.71 12.64
C ALA A 461 -14.87 5.49 13.17
N PRO A 462 -16.13 5.31 12.74
CA PRO A 462 -16.93 4.16 13.13
C PRO A 462 -16.42 2.88 12.48
N VAL A 463 -16.70 1.74 13.12
CA VAL A 463 -16.45 0.42 12.54
C VAL A 463 -17.38 0.19 11.35
N GLU A 464 -16.84 -0.40 10.28
CA GLU A 464 -17.64 -0.78 9.12
C GLU A 464 -18.64 -1.89 9.49
N GLN A 465 -19.92 -1.69 9.16
CA GLN A 465 -20.99 -2.63 9.49
C GLN A 465 -22.04 -2.69 8.35
N PRO A 466 -21.71 -3.32 7.20
CA PRO A 466 -22.64 -3.42 6.08
C PRO A 466 -23.80 -4.36 6.41
N LYS A 467 -24.98 -4.09 5.83
CA LYS A 467 -26.14 -5.00 5.94
C LYS A 467 -26.10 -6.02 4.80
N SER A 468 -26.30 -7.29 5.13
CA SER A 468 -26.51 -8.35 4.15
C SER A 468 -27.99 -8.66 3.97
N ASN A 469 -28.35 -9.22 2.81
CA ASN A 469 -29.69 -9.74 2.51
C ASN A 469 -29.56 -11.03 1.71
N SER A 470 -30.50 -11.95 1.89
CA SER A 470 -30.60 -13.14 1.04
C SER A 470 -31.10 -12.81 -0.36
N THR A 471 -30.85 -13.70 -1.32
CA THR A 471 -31.41 -13.63 -2.68
C THR A 471 -32.93 -13.53 -2.65
N TYR A 472 -33.58 -14.26 -1.74
CA TYR A 472 -35.03 -14.22 -1.52
C TYR A 472 -35.48 -12.82 -1.12
N THR A 473 -34.82 -12.20 -0.14
CA THR A 473 -35.14 -10.84 0.31
C THR A 473 -35.00 -9.81 -0.81
N TYR A 474 -33.95 -9.90 -1.64
CA TYR A 474 -33.79 -9.04 -2.81
C TYR A 474 -34.88 -9.26 -3.86
N PHE A 475 -35.26 -10.51 -4.13
CA PHE A 475 -36.28 -10.84 -5.14
C PHE A 475 -37.64 -10.20 -4.79
N TYR A 476 -38.11 -10.38 -3.55
CA TYR A 476 -39.41 -9.84 -3.13
C TYR A 476 -39.40 -8.31 -3.03
N SER A 477 -38.36 -7.72 -2.45
CA SER A 477 -38.25 -6.25 -2.34
C SER A 477 -38.25 -5.57 -3.71
N LEU A 478 -37.56 -6.12 -4.70
CA LEU A 478 -37.53 -5.58 -6.07
C LEU A 478 -38.86 -5.80 -6.81
N ARG A 479 -39.57 -6.92 -6.56
CA ARG A 479 -40.91 -7.16 -7.11
C ARG A 479 -41.93 -6.17 -6.56
N ASP A 480 -41.88 -5.89 -5.26
CA ASP A 480 -42.76 -4.91 -4.62
C ASP A 480 -42.49 -3.50 -5.10
N ILE A 481 -41.22 -3.12 -5.31
CA ILE A 481 -40.86 -1.84 -5.93
C ILE A 481 -41.47 -1.74 -7.34
N ARG A 482 -41.33 -2.79 -8.18
CA ARG A 482 -41.93 -2.82 -9.53
C ARG A 482 -43.46 -2.69 -9.46
N ASN A 483 -44.10 -3.37 -8.51
CA ASN A 483 -45.56 -3.30 -8.33
C ASN A 483 -46.02 -1.91 -7.87
N LYS A 484 -45.28 -1.25 -6.97
CA LYS A 484 -45.55 0.13 -6.53
C LYS A 484 -45.37 1.13 -7.67
N ILE A 485 -44.34 0.98 -8.50
CA ILE A 485 -44.12 1.82 -9.69
C ILE A 485 -45.29 1.65 -10.67
N LYS A 486 -45.68 0.42 -11.01
CA LYS A 486 -46.82 0.15 -11.91
C LYS A 486 -48.13 0.78 -11.41
N LYS A 487 -48.40 0.73 -10.10
CA LYS A 487 -49.57 1.40 -9.49
C LYS A 487 -49.49 2.93 -9.65
N ARG A 488 -48.34 3.56 -9.39
CA ARG A 488 -48.17 5.02 -9.57
C ARG A 488 -48.32 5.47 -11.02
N THR A 489 -47.83 4.70 -12.00
CA THR A 489 -47.98 5.03 -13.42
C THR A 489 -49.43 4.93 -13.88
N ARG A 490 -50.19 3.94 -13.40
CA ARG A 490 -51.64 3.82 -13.66
C ARG A 490 -52.42 5.01 -13.10
N VAL A 491 -52.13 5.44 -11.87
CA VAL A 491 -52.78 6.61 -11.26
C VAL A 491 -52.47 7.89 -12.05
N LYS A 492 -51.22 8.11 -12.49
CA LYS A 492 -50.87 9.26 -13.33
C LYS A 492 -51.54 9.26 -14.72
N HIS A 493 -51.76 8.08 -15.30
CA HIS A 493 -52.52 7.96 -16.55
C HIS A 493 -54.00 8.28 -16.33
N LEU A 494 -54.62 7.78 -15.26
CA LEU A 494 -56.01 8.06 -14.94
C LEU A 494 -56.27 9.57 -14.68
N THR A 495 -55.35 10.27 -14.03
CA THR A 495 -55.46 11.73 -13.81
C THR A 495 -55.28 12.58 -15.08
N LYS A 496 -54.69 12.03 -16.16
CA LYS A 496 -54.53 12.72 -17.45
C LYS A 496 -55.74 12.58 -18.38
N PHE A 497 -56.67 11.68 -18.07
CA PHE A 497 -57.94 11.51 -18.79
C PHE A 497 -59.12 12.22 -18.11
N THR A 498 -58.89 12.88 -16.96
CA THR A 498 -59.89 13.62 -16.18
C THR A 498 -59.60 15.12 -16.10
N SER A 499 -58.79 15.65 -17.03
CA SER A 499 -58.54 17.07 -17.26
C SER A 499 -58.71 17.34 -18.74
#